data_AF-A0A101A5R3-F1
#
_entry.id   AF-A0A101A5R3-F1
#
_cell.length_a   1.000
_cell.length_b   1.000
_cell.length_c   1.000
_cell.angle_alpha   90.00
_cell.angle_beta   90.00
_cell.angle_gamma   90.00
#
_symmetry.space_group_name_H-M   'P 1'
#
loop_
_entity.id
_entity.type
_entity.pdbx_description
1 polymer ?
#
loop_
_entity_poly.entity_id
_entity_poly.type
_entity_poly.pdbx_seq_one_letter_code
_entity_poly.pdbx_strand_id
1 'polypeptide(L)'
;MDITLRSTLIVVTKTADTLGISLPAGYIAELDRARAIVAGAERFRETSASQLNSAVLDAIEAGRDVHTDTIVQRMMFARNLVAGGIEIDADQRRKEISHAALLDYADDILASWAEFLKPHAQALADAAEALPSHDLANTEQVTTLTVEGMKHLSNAQIAVKLWAAAIQGFGVLVKTAGPPFNDHTRPLSITPDIGILEFATIRDEAVRERTEVTPWLLAQHGIPLELATITGFAERVANYERQRQAAQEQAEAVQAEARRTAIGR
;
A
#
# COMPACT_ATOMS: atom_id res chain seq x y z
N MET A 1 -8.65 -12.35 -7.17
CA MET A 1 -8.23 -12.05 -5.78
C MET A 1 -6.77 -12.41 -5.51
N ASP A 2 -6.26 -13.54 -6.04
CA ASP A 2 -4.90 -14.05 -5.75
C ASP A 2 -3.74 -13.15 -6.22
N ILE A 3 -3.81 -12.64 -7.47
CA ILE A 3 -2.79 -11.76 -8.04
C ILE A 3 -2.67 -10.47 -7.22
N THR A 4 -3.79 -9.96 -6.70
CA THR A 4 -3.86 -8.69 -5.96
C THR A 4 -3.21 -8.79 -4.59
N LEU A 5 -3.44 -9.87 -3.83
CA LEU A 5 -2.83 -10.02 -2.51
C LEU A 5 -1.30 -10.17 -2.62
N ARG A 6 -0.84 -11.04 -3.53
CA ARG A 6 0.60 -11.25 -3.74
C ARG A 6 1.29 -9.97 -4.19
N SER A 7 0.68 -9.21 -5.11
CA SER A 7 1.25 -7.94 -5.55
C SER A 7 1.28 -6.91 -4.42
N THR A 8 0.23 -6.81 -3.59
CA THR A 8 0.23 -5.94 -2.41
C THR A 8 1.37 -6.29 -1.45
N LEU A 9 1.54 -7.56 -1.08
CA LEU A 9 2.62 -7.98 -0.17
C LEU A 9 4.00 -7.60 -0.73
N ILE A 10 4.24 -7.82 -2.04
CA ILE A 10 5.51 -7.46 -2.69
C ILE A 10 5.75 -5.95 -2.65
N VAL A 11 4.74 -5.15 -2.95
CA VAL A 11 4.86 -3.70 -2.96
C VAL A 11 5.12 -3.17 -1.55
N VAL A 12 4.42 -3.66 -0.53
CA VAL A 12 4.64 -3.26 0.87
C VAL A 12 6.06 -3.56 1.32
N THR A 13 6.57 -4.77 1.06
CA THR A 13 7.96 -5.13 1.39
C THR A 13 8.96 -4.25 0.65
N LYS A 14 8.78 -4.06 -0.67
CA LYS A 14 9.67 -3.24 -1.48
C LYS A 14 9.67 -1.77 -1.03
N THR A 15 8.52 -1.23 -0.64
CA THR A 15 8.43 0.12 -0.10
C THR A 15 9.21 0.22 1.21
N ALA A 16 9.02 -0.72 2.15
CA ALA A 16 9.77 -0.75 3.40
C ALA A 16 11.29 -0.83 3.17
N ASP A 17 11.74 -1.70 2.25
CA ASP A 17 13.15 -1.82 1.85
C ASP A 17 13.68 -0.51 1.24
N THR A 18 12.89 0.16 0.40
CA THR A 18 13.26 1.43 -0.25
C THR A 18 13.39 2.56 0.77
N LEU A 19 12.54 2.57 1.79
CA LEU A 19 12.59 3.52 2.90
C LEU A 19 13.64 3.13 3.95
N GLY A 20 14.18 1.90 3.91
CA GLY A 20 15.11 1.40 4.92
C GLY A 20 14.47 1.16 6.28
N ILE A 21 13.17 0.88 6.32
CA ILE A 21 12.38 0.70 7.56
C ILE A 21 12.02 -0.77 7.71
N SER A 22 12.13 -1.30 8.93
CA SER A 22 11.64 -2.64 9.23
C SER A 22 10.12 -2.66 9.35
N LEU A 23 9.47 -3.64 8.72
CA LEU A 23 8.05 -3.89 8.92
C LEU A 23 7.77 -4.37 10.35
N PRO A 24 6.55 -4.17 10.88
CA PRO A 24 6.20 -4.62 12.23
C PRO A 24 6.48 -6.11 12.44
N ALA A 25 7.11 -6.46 13.56
CA ALA A 25 7.48 -7.84 13.85
C ALA A 25 6.27 -8.79 13.89
N GLY A 26 5.14 -8.31 14.40
CA GLY A 26 3.87 -9.06 14.42
C GLY A 26 3.33 -9.35 13.03
N TYR A 27 3.41 -8.39 12.11
CA TYR A 27 3.05 -8.60 10.70
C TYR A 27 3.93 -9.69 10.05
N ILE A 28 5.25 -9.63 10.25
CA ILE A 28 6.19 -10.64 9.73
C ILE A 28 5.86 -12.03 10.29
N ALA A 29 5.60 -12.12 11.60
CA ALA A 29 5.26 -13.39 12.26
C ALA A 29 3.99 -14.04 11.68
N GLU A 30 2.95 -13.26 11.37
CA GLU A 30 1.74 -13.80 10.74
C GLU A 30 2.01 -14.27 9.30
N LEU A 31 2.86 -13.57 8.53
CA LEU A 31 3.27 -14.05 7.21
C LEU A 31 4.11 -15.33 7.27
N ASP A 32 4.96 -15.47 8.28
CA ASP A 32 5.75 -16.68 8.51
C ASP A 32 4.85 -17.85 8.91
N ARG A 33 3.89 -17.61 9.79
CA ARG A 33 2.85 -18.58 10.15
C ARG A 33 2.06 -19.04 8.93
N ALA A 34 1.63 -18.11 8.08
CA ALA A 34 0.90 -18.41 6.85
C ALA A 34 1.75 -19.30 5.90
N ARG A 35 3.04 -19.01 5.76
CA ARG A 35 3.99 -19.83 4.99
C ARG A 35 4.18 -21.22 5.58
N ALA A 36 4.27 -21.32 6.90
CA ALA A 36 4.44 -22.60 7.61
C ALA A 36 3.26 -23.56 7.40
N ILE A 37 2.03 -23.04 7.26
CA ILE A 37 0.83 -23.86 6.97
C ILE A 37 0.95 -24.54 5.61
N VAL A 38 1.33 -23.79 4.56
CA VAL A 38 1.52 -24.36 3.22
C VAL A 38 2.67 -25.37 3.22
N ALA A 39 3.81 -25.01 3.81
CA ALA A 39 4.94 -25.93 3.91
C ALA A 39 4.58 -27.22 4.70
N GLY A 40 3.71 -27.11 5.70
CA GLY A 40 3.18 -28.27 6.42
C GLY A 40 2.29 -29.16 5.56
N ALA A 41 1.43 -28.57 4.72
CA ALA A 41 0.57 -29.31 3.80
C ALA A 41 1.35 -29.99 2.66
N GLU A 42 2.36 -29.31 2.12
CA GLU A 42 3.22 -29.85 1.06
C GLU A 42 3.99 -31.12 1.49
N ARG A 43 4.29 -31.28 2.78
CA ARG A 43 4.93 -32.51 3.29
C ARG A 43 4.08 -33.76 3.07
N PHE A 44 2.76 -33.66 2.95
CA PHE A 44 1.92 -34.82 2.66
C PHE A 44 2.13 -35.35 1.23
N ARG A 45 2.64 -34.53 0.31
CA ARG A 45 3.00 -34.93 -1.06
C ARG A 45 4.25 -35.81 -1.14
N GLU A 46 5.07 -35.85 -0.10
CA GLU A 46 6.27 -36.69 -0.04
C GLU A 46 5.95 -38.19 -0.09
N THR A 47 4.69 -38.58 0.20
CA THR A 47 4.21 -39.96 0.09
C THR A 47 3.59 -40.22 -1.29
N SER A 48 4.35 -40.85 -2.17
CA SER A 48 3.88 -41.30 -3.49
C SER A 48 3.00 -42.55 -3.41
N ALA A 49 2.22 -42.77 -4.47
CA ALA A 49 1.44 -44.00 -4.65
C ALA A 49 2.32 -45.26 -4.61
N SER A 50 3.50 -45.18 -5.24
CA SER A 50 4.44 -46.29 -5.30
C SER A 50 4.97 -46.65 -3.91
N GLN A 51 5.31 -45.65 -3.09
CA GLN A 51 5.81 -45.88 -1.73
C GLN A 51 4.76 -46.52 -0.83
N LEU A 52 3.50 -46.08 -0.93
CA LEU A 52 2.40 -46.73 -0.20
C LEU A 52 2.21 -48.18 -0.65
N ASN A 53 2.18 -48.44 -1.97
CA ASN A 53 2.00 -49.80 -2.49
C ASN A 53 3.16 -50.72 -2.04
N SER A 54 4.40 -50.24 -2.06
CA SER A 54 5.55 -50.99 -1.55
C SER A 54 5.40 -51.29 -0.06
N ALA A 55 5.05 -50.32 0.78
CA ALA A 55 4.86 -50.54 2.21
C ALA A 55 3.74 -51.55 2.52
N VAL A 56 2.68 -51.58 1.70
CA VAL A 56 1.61 -52.59 1.81
C VAL A 56 2.12 -53.98 1.46
N LEU A 57 2.88 -54.13 0.38
CA LEU A 57 3.47 -55.41 -0.02
C LEU A 57 4.47 -55.91 1.04
N ASP A 58 5.33 -55.03 1.57
CA ASP A 58 6.29 -55.36 2.63
C ASP A 58 5.59 -55.83 3.92
N ALA A 59 4.42 -55.28 4.24
CA ALA A 59 3.61 -55.73 5.37
C ALA A 59 3.00 -57.12 5.13
N ILE A 60 2.48 -57.37 3.91
CA ILE A 60 1.94 -58.68 3.51
C ILE A 60 3.03 -59.76 3.54
N GLU A 61 4.20 -59.49 2.95
CA GLU A 61 5.32 -60.43 2.92
C GLU A 61 5.82 -60.80 4.32
N ALA A 62 5.80 -59.83 5.24
CA ALA A 62 6.18 -60.05 6.63
C ALA A 62 5.07 -60.64 7.51
N GLY A 63 3.88 -60.93 6.96
CA GLY A 63 2.73 -61.43 7.70
C GLY A 63 2.14 -60.45 8.72
N ARG A 64 2.39 -59.14 8.55
CA ARG A 64 1.78 -58.08 9.36
C ARG A 64 0.38 -57.77 8.84
N ASP A 65 -0.55 -57.46 9.74
CA ASP A 65 -1.88 -56.98 9.37
C ASP A 65 -1.79 -55.55 8.83
N VAL A 66 -2.04 -55.39 7.53
CA VAL A 66 -2.01 -54.10 6.83
C VAL A 66 -3.01 -53.08 7.40
N HIS A 67 -4.10 -53.54 8.01
CA HIS A 67 -5.11 -52.65 8.58
C HIS A 67 -4.65 -51.99 9.88
N THR A 68 -3.69 -52.59 10.57
CA THR A 68 -3.13 -52.09 11.83
C THR A 68 -1.66 -51.69 11.73
N ASP A 69 -1.02 -51.89 10.57
CA ASP A 69 0.34 -51.44 10.31
C ASP A 69 0.42 -49.90 10.30
N THR A 70 1.13 -49.35 11.29
CA THR A 70 1.24 -47.89 11.51
C THR A 70 1.90 -47.13 10.35
N ILE A 71 2.81 -47.78 9.60
CA ILE A 71 3.48 -47.15 8.45
C ILE A 71 2.46 -47.03 7.30
N VAL A 72 1.74 -48.12 7.02
CA VAL A 72 0.67 -48.13 6.00
C VAL A 72 -0.43 -47.13 6.36
N GLN A 73 -0.91 -47.11 7.61
CA GLN A 73 -1.93 -46.16 8.07
C GLN A 73 -1.49 -44.70 7.90
N ARG A 74 -0.25 -44.37 8.30
CA ARG A 74 0.28 -43.00 8.16
C ARG A 74 0.38 -42.58 6.70
N MET A 75 0.85 -43.46 5.82
CA MET A 75 0.93 -43.19 4.38
C MET A 75 -0.45 -43.05 3.74
N MET A 76 -1.41 -43.92 4.07
CA MET A 76 -2.80 -43.81 3.62
C MET A 76 -3.44 -42.50 4.07
N PHE A 77 -3.24 -42.10 5.33
CA PHE A 77 -3.73 -40.81 5.84
C PHE A 77 -3.16 -39.62 5.06
N ALA A 78 -1.84 -39.59 4.84
CA ALA A 78 -1.20 -38.53 4.04
C ALA A 78 -1.77 -38.46 2.62
N ARG A 79 -1.96 -39.62 1.96
CA ARG A 79 -2.55 -39.67 0.62
C ARG A 79 -4.01 -39.23 0.60
N ASN A 80 -4.80 -39.57 1.61
CA ASN A 80 -6.19 -39.13 1.74
C ASN A 80 -6.27 -37.61 1.93
N LEU A 81 -5.37 -37.01 2.71
CA LEU A 81 -5.29 -35.55 2.83
C LEU A 81 -4.95 -34.88 1.49
N VAL A 82 -3.96 -35.39 0.75
CA VAL A 82 -3.59 -34.87 -0.58
C VAL A 82 -4.75 -35.03 -1.57
N ALA A 83 -5.38 -36.21 -1.61
CA ALA A 83 -6.54 -36.46 -2.47
C ALA A 83 -7.75 -35.59 -2.10
N GLY A 84 -7.90 -35.27 -0.82
CA GLY A 84 -8.89 -34.34 -0.30
C GLY A 84 -8.60 -32.86 -0.57
N GLY A 85 -7.45 -32.52 -1.18
CA GLY A 85 -7.13 -31.15 -1.56
C GLY A 85 -6.58 -30.29 -0.42
N ILE A 86 -5.97 -30.88 0.61
CA ILE A 86 -5.41 -30.16 1.78
C ILE A 86 -4.51 -28.96 1.40
N GLU A 87 -3.88 -29.00 0.24
CA GLU A 87 -2.99 -27.95 -0.26
C GLU A 87 -3.76 -26.72 -0.74
N ILE A 88 -4.93 -26.94 -1.36
CA ILE A 88 -5.83 -25.87 -1.79
C ILE A 88 -6.35 -25.15 -0.54
N ASP A 89 -6.76 -25.92 0.47
CA ASP A 89 -7.23 -25.39 1.76
C ASP A 89 -6.10 -24.67 2.51
N ALA A 90 -4.88 -25.21 2.50
CA ALA A 90 -3.72 -24.57 3.11
C ALA A 90 -3.35 -23.26 2.42
N ASP A 91 -3.39 -23.20 1.08
CA ASP A 91 -3.15 -21.95 0.34
C ASP A 91 -4.26 -20.93 0.57
N GLN A 92 -5.52 -21.37 0.62
CA GLN A 92 -6.64 -20.51 1.00
C GLN A 92 -6.46 -19.95 2.41
N ARG A 93 -6.06 -20.80 3.37
CA ARG A 93 -5.78 -20.37 4.74
C ARG A 93 -4.61 -19.40 4.83
N ARG A 94 -3.55 -19.61 4.05
CA ARG A 94 -2.44 -18.67 3.92
C ARG A 94 -2.91 -17.31 3.45
N LYS A 95 -3.77 -17.26 2.42
CA LYS A 95 -4.34 -16.01 1.89
C LYS A 95 -5.15 -15.26 2.94
N GLU A 96 -6.00 -15.96 3.68
CA GLU A 96 -6.80 -15.37 4.76
C GLU A 96 -5.91 -14.74 5.84
N ILE A 97 -4.88 -15.47 6.30
CA ILE A 97 -3.95 -14.97 7.32
C ILE A 97 -3.15 -13.76 6.79
N SER A 98 -2.59 -13.85 5.58
CA SER A 98 -1.86 -12.72 4.99
C SER A 98 -2.74 -11.49 4.80
N HIS A 99 -4.00 -11.68 4.41
CA HIS A 99 -4.94 -10.58 4.24
C HIS A 99 -5.31 -9.95 5.59
N ALA A 100 -5.65 -10.76 6.60
CA ALA A 100 -5.92 -10.26 7.95
C ALA A 100 -4.72 -9.49 8.52
N ALA A 101 -3.50 -10.01 8.37
CA ALA A 101 -2.29 -9.32 8.80
C ALA A 101 -2.09 -7.96 8.11
N LEU A 102 -2.42 -7.83 6.82
CA LEU A 102 -2.41 -6.53 6.15
C LEU A 102 -3.43 -5.57 6.76
N LEU A 103 -4.64 -6.03 7.09
CA LEU A 103 -5.66 -5.18 7.72
C LEU A 103 -5.23 -4.75 9.13
N ASP A 104 -4.74 -5.68 9.93
CA ASP A 104 -4.41 -5.45 11.34
C ASP A 104 -3.20 -4.53 11.53
N TYR A 105 -2.24 -4.55 10.59
CA TYR A 105 -0.98 -3.80 10.68
C TYR A 105 -0.85 -2.66 9.67
N ALA A 106 -1.85 -2.39 8.81
CA ALA A 106 -1.75 -1.34 7.79
C ALA A 106 -1.40 0.03 8.39
N ASP A 107 -2.08 0.41 9.47
CA ASP A 107 -1.86 1.71 10.11
C ASP A 107 -0.51 1.79 10.81
N ASP A 108 -0.05 0.71 11.45
CA ASP A 108 1.28 0.66 12.08
C ASP A 108 2.41 0.79 11.04
N ILE A 109 2.23 0.13 9.88
CA ILE A 109 3.14 0.23 8.74
C ILE A 109 3.18 1.68 8.23
N LEU A 110 2.01 2.28 7.99
CA LEU A 110 1.91 3.65 7.47
C LEU A 110 2.40 4.69 8.47
N ALA A 111 2.13 4.52 9.77
CA ALA A 111 2.64 5.40 10.81
C ALA A 111 4.17 5.38 10.87
N SER A 112 4.78 4.20 10.74
CA SER A 112 6.24 4.06 10.68
C SER A 112 6.83 4.75 9.44
N TRP A 113 6.18 4.60 8.28
CA TRP A 113 6.59 5.30 7.05
C TRP A 113 6.42 6.82 7.17
N ALA A 114 5.31 7.28 7.75
CA ALA A 114 5.03 8.69 7.96
C ALA A 114 6.10 9.34 8.85
N GLU A 115 6.47 8.69 9.96
CA GLU A 115 7.52 9.18 10.86
C GLU A 115 8.87 9.33 10.13
N PHE A 116 9.26 8.31 9.36
CA PHE A 116 10.49 8.35 8.56
C PHE A 116 10.49 9.48 7.51
N LEU A 117 9.34 9.80 6.93
CA LEU A 117 9.22 10.81 5.88
C LEU A 117 9.23 12.25 6.40
N LYS A 118 9.02 12.50 7.70
CA LYS A 118 9.04 13.85 8.29
C LYS A 118 10.27 14.69 7.92
N PRO A 119 11.52 14.22 8.11
CA PRO A 119 12.70 14.99 7.69
C PRO A 119 12.74 15.24 6.17
N HIS A 120 12.16 14.33 5.37
CA HIS A 120 12.10 14.48 3.92
C HIS A 120 11.00 15.45 3.47
N ALA A 121 9.90 15.58 4.23
CA ALA A 121 8.92 16.65 4.05
C ALA A 121 9.56 18.01 4.28
N GLN A 122 10.30 18.16 5.39
CA GLN A 122 11.01 19.40 5.71
C GLN A 122 12.03 19.75 4.63
N ALA A 123 12.82 18.76 4.17
CA ALA A 123 13.78 18.99 3.10
C ALA A 123 13.14 19.44 1.78
N LEU A 124 11.92 18.97 1.48
CA LEU A 124 11.17 19.45 0.31
C LEU A 124 10.69 20.89 0.51
N ALA A 125 10.17 21.24 1.69
CA ALA A 125 9.77 22.60 2.01
C ALA A 125 10.96 23.59 1.92
N ASP A 126 12.10 23.24 2.55
CA ASP A 126 13.32 24.05 2.52
C ASP A 126 13.85 24.22 1.09
N ALA A 127 13.82 23.15 0.29
CA ALA A 127 14.25 23.21 -1.09
C ALA A 127 13.28 24.01 -1.97
N ALA A 128 11.98 23.94 -1.73
CA ALA A 128 10.97 24.72 -2.45
C ALA A 128 11.12 26.22 -2.17
N GLU A 129 11.44 26.61 -0.92
CA GLU A 129 11.73 28.00 -0.57
C GLU A 129 13.02 28.49 -1.22
N ALA A 130 14.08 27.66 -1.22
CA ALA A 130 15.36 28.01 -1.83
C ALA A 130 15.35 28.02 -3.36
N LEU A 131 14.49 27.20 -3.98
CA LEU A 131 14.45 26.93 -5.43
C LEU A 131 13.01 27.03 -6.00
N PRO A 132 12.31 28.17 -5.84
CA PRO A 132 10.85 28.26 -6.05
C PRO A 132 10.40 27.99 -7.49
N SER A 133 11.26 28.20 -8.49
CA SER A 133 10.93 27.98 -9.92
C SER A 133 11.77 26.89 -10.57
N HIS A 134 12.41 26.04 -9.75
CA HIS A 134 13.28 24.99 -10.26
C HIS A 134 12.49 23.72 -10.57
N ASP A 135 12.77 23.15 -11.74
CA ASP A 135 12.27 21.82 -12.09
C ASP A 135 13.32 20.77 -11.69
N LEU A 136 12.95 19.87 -10.78
CA LEU A 136 13.84 18.83 -10.26
C LEU A 136 14.36 17.88 -11.36
N ALA A 137 13.67 17.81 -12.51
CA ALA A 137 14.07 17.00 -13.66
C ALA A 137 14.95 17.76 -14.68
N ASN A 138 15.03 19.10 -14.57
CA ASN A 138 15.73 19.92 -15.55
C ASN A 138 17.22 20.05 -15.22
N THR A 139 18.04 19.23 -15.88
CA THR A 139 19.50 19.18 -15.69
C THR A 139 20.21 20.45 -16.15
N GLU A 140 19.62 21.26 -17.03
CA GLU A 140 20.24 22.50 -17.52
C GLU A 140 20.27 23.58 -16.42
N GLN A 141 19.22 23.62 -15.60
CA GLN A 141 19.11 24.56 -14.48
C GLN A 141 20.12 24.28 -13.35
N VAL A 142 20.74 23.09 -13.32
CA VAL A 142 21.74 22.72 -12.31
C VAL A 142 23.01 23.56 -12.44
N THR A 143 23.36 23.98 -13.65
CA THR A 143 24.61 24.70 -13.95
C THR A 143 24.68 26.09 -13.32
N THR A 144 23.54 26.64 -12.89
CA THR A 144 23.44 27.97 -12.28
C THR A 144 23.36 27.92 -10.75
N LEU A 145 23.33 26.73 -10.16
CA LEU A 145 23.18 26.55 -8.71
C LEU A 145 24.50 26.74 -7.96
N THR A 146 24.40 27.38 -6.79
CA THR A 146 25.48 27.39 -5.80
C THR A 146 25.64 26.01 -5.16
N VAL A 147 26.72 25.80 -4.39
CA VAL A 147 26.91 24.56 -3.61
C VAL A 147 25.74 24.28 -2.67
N GLU A 148 25.16 25.32 -2.08
CA GLU A 148 23.98 25.21 -1.23
C GLU A 148 22.72 24.88 -2.03
N GLY A 149 22.50 25.53 -3.18
CA GLY A 149 21.41 25.19 -4.09
C GLY A 149 21.47 23.73 -4.58
N MET A 150 22.68 23.22 -4.87
CA MET A 150 22.88 21.82 -5.23
C MET A 150 22.52 20.85 -4.08
N LYS A 151 22.75 21.24 -2.82
CA LYS A 151 22.33 20.43 -1.67
C LYS A 151 20.80 20.39 -1.55
N HIS A 152 20.12 21.52 -1.69
CA HIS A 152 18.66 21.57 -1.69
C HIS A 152 18.07 20.71 -2.81
N LEU A 153 18.61 20.84 -4.02
CA LEU A 153 18.19 20.03 -5.17
C LEU A 153 18.37 18.52 -4.91
N SER A 154 19.55 18.12 -4.43
CA SER A 154 19.85 16.70 -4.16
C SER A 154 18.92 16.14 -3.07
N ASN A 155 18.71 16.88 -1.98
CA ASN A 155 17.80 16.48 -0.91
C ASN A 155 16.35 16.36 -1.40
N ALA A 156 15.89 17.31 -2.23
CA ALA A 156 14.56 17.26 -2.82
C ALA A 156 14.38 16.05 -3.75
N GLN A 157 15.35 15.75 -4.61
CA GLN A 157 15.31 14.57 -5.48
C GLN A 157 15.25 13.25 -4.69
N ILE A 158 16.03 13.13 -3.62
CA ILE A 158 15.98 11.98 -2.71
C ILE A 158 14.60 11.89 -2.06
N ALA A 159 14.09 13.00 -1.52
CA ALA A 159 12.80 13.05 -0.86
C ALA A 159 11.65 12.68 -1.80
N VAL A 160 11.60 13.21 -3.03
CA VAL A 160 10.59 12.86 -4.03
C VAL A 160 10.59 11.36 -4.33
N LYS A 161 11.77 10.74 -4.45
CA LYS A 161 11.87 9.28 -4.68
C LYS A 161 11.30 8.47 -3.51
N LEU A 162 11.62 8.86 -2.28
CA LEU A 162 11.12 8.18 -1.07
C LEU A 162 9.60 8.35 -0.93
N TRP A 163 9.09 9.58 -1.13
CA TRP A 163 7.66 9.84 -1.14
C TRP A 163 6.92 9.08 -2.24
N ALA A 164 7.48 8.98 -3.45
CA ALA A 164 6.87 8.20 -4.53
C ALA A 164 6.73 6.71 -4.15
N ALA A 165 7.76 6.12 -3.51
CA ALA A 165 7.69 4.75 -3.01
C ALA A 165 6.63 4.58 -1.92
N ALA A 166 6.53 5.54 -1.01
CA ALA A 166 5.52 5.55 0.05
C ALA A 166 4.09 5.69 -0.49
N ILE A 167 3.86 6.58 -1.46
CA ILE A 167 2.55 6.77 -2.12
C ILE A 167 2.12 5.49 -2.85
N GLN A 168 3.05 4.81 -3.53
CA GLN A 168 2.75 3.52 -4.16
C GLN A 168 2.36 2.45 -3.14
N GLY A 169 3.11 2.36 -2.03
CA GLY A 169 2.81 1.45 -0.91
C GLY A 169 1.46 1.76 -0.26
N PHE A 170 1.20 3.04 0.00
CA PHE A 170 -0.08 3.52 0.53
C PHE A 170 -1.25 3.13 -0.39
N GLY A 171 -1.09 3.36 -1.70
CA GLY A 171 -2.14 3.05 -2.68
C GLY A 171 -2.52 1.56 -2.73
N VAL A 172 -1.59 0.64 -2.50
CA VAL A 172 -1.93 -0.79 -2.42
C VAL A 172 -2.56 -1.16 -1.07
N LEU A 173 -2.14 -0.53 0.03
CA LEU A 173 -2.71 -0.75 1.36
C LEU A 173 -4.15 -0.23 1.43
N VAL A 174 -4.44 0.97 0.93
CA VAL A 174 -5.81 1.50 0.88
C VAL A 174 -6.72 0.65 0.00
N LYS A 175 -6.23 0.11 -1.13
CA LYS A 175 -7.02 -0.82 -1.94
C LYS A 175 -7.39 -2.11 -1.22
N THR A 176 -6.63 -2.49 -0.19
CA THR A 176 -6.89 -3.68 0.64
C THR A 176 -7.73 -3.36 1.88
N ALA A 177 -7.47 -2.24 2.55
CA ALA A 177 -7.96 -1.94 3.90
C ALA A 177 -8.80 -0.66 4.02
N GLY A 178 -8.89 0.15 2.97
CA GLY A 178 -9.37 1.53 3.05
C GLY A 178 -10.52 1.89 2.10
N PRO A 179 -10.97 3.16 2.14
CA PRO A 179 -12.01 3.66 1.25
C PRO A 179 -11.53 3.70 -0.22
N PRO A 180 -12.44 3.87 -1.19
CA PRO A 180 -12.07 3.96 -2.61
C PRO A 180 -10.98 5.00 -2.87
N PHE A 181 -9.83 4.56 -3.38
CA PHE A 181 -8.70 5.42 -3.73
C PHE A 181 -8.86 5.93 -5.17
N ASN A 182 -9.44 7.12 -5.31
CA ASN A 182 -9.69 7.77 -6.59
C ASN A 182 -8.72 8.92 -6.85
N ASP A 183 -8.56 9.33 -8.12
CA ASP A 183 -7.62 10.40 -8.51
C ASP A 183 -7.84 11.73 -7.79
N HIS A 184 -9.10 12.10 -7.51
CA HIS A 184 -9.43 13.35 -6.80
C HIS A 184 -9.20 13.28 -5.29
N THR A 185 -9.14 12.08 -4.70
CA THR A 185 -8.83 11.88 -3.27
C THR A 185 -7.37 11.52 -3.04
N ARG A 186 -6.65 11.08 -4.07
CA ARG A 186 -5.27 10.59 -3.98
C ARG A 186 -4.33 11.59 -3.30
N PRO A 187 -4.38 12.90 -3.56
CA PRO A 187 -3.51 13.85 -2.87
C PRO A 187 -3.75 13.94 -1.36
N LEU A 188 -4.95 13.62 -0.86
CA LEU A 188 -5.24 13.58 0.58
C LEU A 188 -4.44 12.49 1.33
N SER A 189 -3.83 11.54 0.60
CA SER A 189 -2.89 10.59 1.19
C SER A 189 -1.60 11.23 1.70
N ILE A 190 -1.25 12.42 1.20
CA ILE A 190 0.02 13.09 1.51
C ILE A 190 -0.13 14.54 2.00
N THR A 191 -1.35 15.04 2.17
CA THR A 191 -1.61 16.35 2.78
C THR A 191 -2.79 16.28 3.75
N PRO A 192 -2.69 16.82 4.98
CA PRO A 192 -3.74 16.74 5.99
C PRO A 192 -4.87 17.75 5.77
N ASP A 193 -4.55 18.99 5.39
CA ASP A 193 -5.50 20.11 5.38
C ASP A 193 -5.33 20.98 4.14
N ILE A 194 -5.79 20.49 2.99
CA ILE A 194 -5.81 21.27 1.76
C ILE A 194 -7.21 21.82 1.48
N GLY A 195 -7.33 23.14 1.33
CA GLY A 195 -8.60 23.76 0.96
C GLY A 195 -9.01 23.38 -0.46
N ILE A 196 -10.31 23.31 -0.74
CA ILE A 196 -10.81 22.90 -2.07
C ILE A 196 -10.30 23.80 -3.20
N LEU A 197 -10.27 25.12 -2.96
CA LEU A 197 -9.81 26.08 -3.97
C LEU A 197 -8.32 25.95 -4.22
N GLU A 198 -7.50 25.87 -3.16
CA GLU A 198 -6.06 25.64 -3.25
C GLU A 198 -5.77 24.33 -3.99
N PHE A 199 -6.48 23.26 -3.63
CA PHE A 199 -6.33 21.97 -4.29
C PHE A 199 -6.70 22.02 -5.78
N ALA A 200 -7.79 22.72 -6.13
CA ALA A 200 -8.19 22.89 -7.52
C ALA A 200 -7.10 23.63 -8.32
N THR A 201 -6.52 24.69 -7.77
CA THR A 201 -5.42 25.43 -8.40
C THR A 201 -4.20 24.55 -8.65
N ILE A 202 -3.75 23.81 -7.63
CA ILE A 202 -2.58 22.92 -7.76
C ILE A 202 -2.85 21.80 -8.78
N ARG A 203 -4.06 21.23 -8.77
CA ARG A 203 -4.46 20.20 -9.74
C ARG A 203 -4.47 20.76 -11.15
N ASP A 204 -5.01 21.95 -11.37
CA ASP A 204 -5.08 22.57 -12.69
C ASP A 204 -3.66 22.87 -13.23
N GLU A 205 -2.72 23.24 -12.37
CA GLU A 205 -1.30 23.33 -12.71
C GLU A 205 -0.70 21.98 -13.09
N ALA A 206 -0.93 20.94 -12.29
CA ALA A 206 -0.46 19.59 -12.60
C ALA A 206 -0.98 19.11 -13.97
N VAL A 207 -2.26 19.37 -14.29
CA VAL A 207 -2.86 19.06 -15.60
C VAL A 207 -2.18 19.85 -16.73
N ARG A 208 -1.95 21.14 -16.53
CA ARG A 208 -1.25 22.01 -17.51
C ARG A 208 0.16 21.49 -17.81
N GLU A 209 0.84 21.00 -16.78
CA GLU A 209 2.19 20.43 -16.85
C GLU A 209 2.21 18.95 -17.26
N ARG A 210 1.03 18.35 -17.48
CA ARG A 210 0.86 16.93 -17.83
C ARG A 210 1.49 15.98 -16.80
N THR A 211 1.37 16.34 -15.53
CA THR A 211 1.87 15.57 -14.39
C THR A 211 0.74 15.30 -13.38
N GLU A 212 1.02 14.46 -12.40
CA GLU A 212 0.14 14.27 -11.23
C GLU A 212 0.48 15.30 -10.15
N VAL A 213 -0.39 15.47 -9.16
CA VAL A 213 -0.05 16.26 -7.96
C VAL A 213 1.06 15.52 -7.20
N THR A 214 2.28 16.05 -7.28
CA THR A 214 3.48 15.47 -6.67
C THR A 214 3.78 16.10 -5.30
N PRO A 215 4.57 15.44 -4.44
CA PRO A 215 5.07 16.05 -3.21
C PRO A 215 5.87 17.35 -3.46
N TRP A 216 6.63 17.41 -4.56
CA TRP A 216 7.37 18.62 -4.93
C TRP A 216 6.44 19.78 -5.27
N LEU A 217 5.42 19.53 -6.09
CA LEU A 217 4.44 20.56 -6.44
C LEU A 217 3.73 21.07 -5.18
N LEU A 218 3.30 20.19 -4.29
CA LEU A 218 2.70 20.59 -3.01
C LEU A 218 3.65 21.46 -2.17
N ALA A 219 4.94 21.10 -2.08
CA ALA A 219 5.94 21.88 -1.36
C ALA A 219 6.19 23.26 -2.00
N GLN A 220 6.20 23.38 -3.33
CA GLN A 220 6.29 24.67 -4.05
C GLN A 220 5.12 25.61 -3.74
N HIS A 221 3.95 25.06 -3.45
CA HIS A 221 2.78 25.81 -3.00
C HIS A 221 2.71 26.02 -1.49
N GLY A 222 3.75 25.63 -0.74
CA GLY A 222 3.80 25.76 0.72
C GLY A 222 2.83 24.83 1.45
N ILE A 223 2.34 23.78 0.79
CA ILE A 223 1.41 22.80 1.40
C ILE A 223 2.20 21.78 2.22
N PRO A 224 1.89 21.60 3.52
CA PRO A 224 2.55 20.60 4.36
C PRO A 224 2.35 19.18 3.84
N LEU A 225 3.43 18.41 3.85
CA LEU A 225 3.42 16.99 3.46
C LEU A 225 3.33 16.08 4.67
N GLU A 226 2.31 15.24 4.71
CA GLU A 226 2.10 14.24 5.76
C GLU A 226 1.40 13.00 5.20
N LEU A 227 2.09 11.85 5.27
CA LEU A 227 1.53 10.57 4.85
C LEU A 227 0.42 10.15 5.82
N ALA A 228 -0.76 9.89 5.30
CA ALA A 228 -1.89 9.42 6.09
C ALA A 228 -1.72 7.96 6.53
N THR A 229 -2.33 7.60 7.66
CA THR A 229 -2.75 6.22 7.93
C THR A 229 -4.04 5.91 7.14
N ILE A 230 -4.52 4.66 7.14
CA ILE A 230 -5.81 4.29 6.55
C ILE A 230 -6.94 5.05 7.25
N THR A 231 -6.94 5.05 8.59
CA THR A 231 -7.94 5.80 9.36
C THR A 231 -7.84 7.29 9.12
N GLY A 232 -6.63 7.86 9.17
CA GLY A 232 -6.42 9.29 8.90
C GLY A 232 -6.83 9.69 7.48
N PHE A 233 -6.61 8.82 6.48
CA PHE A 233 -7.05 9.07 5.12
C PHE A 233 -8.57 9.08 5.00
N ALA A 234 -9.26 8.14 5.65
CA ALA A 234 -10.72 8.11 5.66
C ALA A 234 -11.30 9.40 6.27
N GLU A 235 -10.69 9.91 7.34
CA GLU A 235 -11.07 11.18 7.97
C GLU A 235 -10.83 12.37 7.03
N ARG A 236 -9.66 12.43 6.39
CA ARG A 236 -9.31 13.47 5.41
C ARG A 236 -10.29 13.48 4.23
N VAL A 237 -10.65 12.31 3.68
CA VAL A 237 -11.65 12.18 2.61
C VAL A 237 -13.03 12.65 3.08
N ALA A 238 -13.46 12.23 4.27
CA ALA A 238 -14.75 12.66 4.82
C ALA A 238 -14.81 14.17 5.10
N ASN A 239 -13.70 14.77 5.51
CA ASN A 239 -13.61 16.23 5.66
C ASN A 239 -13.68 16.94 4.31
N TYR A 240 -12.91 16.47 3.33
CA TYR A 240 -12.89 17.04 1.99
C TYR A 240 -14.26 16.99 1.30
N GLU A 241 -14.96 15.86 1.36
CA GLU A 241 -16.31 15.75 0.78
C GLU A 241 -17.33 16.66 1.48
N ARG A 242 -17.25 16.83 2.81
CA ARG A 242 -18.09 17.79 3.54
C ARG A 242 -17.85 19.23 3.07
N GLN A 243 -16.60 19.63 2.93
CA GLN A 243 -16.25 20.95 2.41
C GLN A 243 -16.80 21.14 0.98
N ARG A 244 -16.75 20.09 0.16
CA ARG A 244 -17.17 20.13 -1.24
C ARG A 244 -18.68 20.29 -1.37
N GLN A 245 -19.44 19.56 -0.57
CA GLN A 245 -20.89 19.71 -0.49
C GLN A 245 -21.28 21.12 -0.04
N ALA A 246 -20.63 21.63 1.02
CA ALA A 246 -20.88 22.99 1.50
C ALA A 246 -20.59 24.06 0.42
N ALA A 247 -19.48 23.92 -0.32
CA ALA A 247 -19.14 24.84 -1.41
C ALA A 247 -20.15 24.78 -2.57
N GLN A 248 -20.66 23.59 -2.88
CA GLN A 248 -21.67 23.42 -3.92
C GLN A 248 -23.01 24.05 -3.52
N GLU A 249 -23.48 23.82 -2.28
CA GLU A 249 -24.70 24.43 -1.76
C GLU A 249 -24.63 25.97 -1.77
N GLN A 250 -23.48 26.54 -1.38
CA GLN A 250 -23.26 27.98 -1.45
C GLN A 250 -23.31 28.49 -2.90
N ALA A 251 -22.67 27.80 -3.83
CA ALA A 251 -22.69 28.18 -5.25
C ALA A 251 -24.12 28.13 -5.83
N GLU A 252 -24.90 27.12 -5.48
CA GLU A 252 -26.30 26.98 -5.89
C GLU A 252 -27.19 28.08 -5.27
N ALA A 253 -26.99 28.41 -4.00
CA ALA A 253 -27.70 29.50 -3.33
C ALA A 253 -27.43 30.87 -3.99
N VAL A 254 -26.17 31.17 -4.29
CA VAL A 254 -25.77 32.41 -5.00
C VAL A 254 -26.39 32.46 -6.40
N GLN A 255 -26.39 31.34 -7.14
CA GLN A 255 -27.03 31.27 -8.46
C GLN A 255 -28.54 31.42 -8.38
N ALA A 256 -29.20 30.85 -7.37
CA ALA A 256 -30.64 30.98 -7.17
C ALA A 256 -31.04 32.42 -6.83
N GLU A 257 -30.25 33.11 -6.01
CA GLU A 257 -30.45 34.53 -5.68
C GLU A 257 -30.22 35.43 -6.90
N ALA A 258 -29.17 35.18 -7.69
CA ALA A 258 -28.92 35.88 -8.94
C ALA A 258 -30.07 35.70 -9.94
N ARG A 259 -30.62 34.48 -10.06
CA ARG A 259 -31.78 34.19 -10.92
C ARG A 259 -33.05 34.90 -10.43
N ARG A 260 -33.31 34.91 -9.12
CA ARG A 260 -34.45 35.66 -8.54
C ARG A 260 -34.36 37.16 -8.82
N THR A 261 -33.16 37.72 -8.68
CA THR A 261 -32.92 39.16 -8.92
C THR A 261 -33.04 39.53 -10.40
N ALA A 262 -32.71 38.60 -11.31
CA ALA A 262 -32.83 38.81 -12.76
C ALA A 262 -34.28 38.74 -13.29
N ILE A 263 -35.18 38.00 -12.63
CA ILE A 263 -36.60 37.88 -13.01
C ILE A 263 -37.46 39.03 -12.43
N GLY A 264 -36.98 39.70 -11.38
CA GLY A 264 -37.65 40.84 -10.74
C GLY A 264 -37.38 42.21 -11.37
N ARG A 265 -36.71 42.27 -12.53
CA ARG A 265 -36.49 43.47 -13.35
C ARG A 265 -37.20 43.32 -14.69
#